data_AF-A0A925UZ13-F1
#
_entry.id   AF-A0A925UZ13-F1
#
_cell.length_a   1.000
_cell.length_b   1.000
_cell.length_c   1.000
_cell.angle_alpha   90.00
_cell.angle_beta   90.00
_cell.angle_gamma   90.00
#
_symmetry.space_group_name_H-M   'P 1'
#
loop_
_entity.id
_entity.type
_entity.pdbx_description
1 polymer ?
#
loop_
_entity_poly.entity_id
_entity_poly.type
_entity_poly.pdbx_seq_one_letter_code
_entity_poly.pdbx_strand_id
1 'polypeptide(L)'
;MLVNATDAVNPEFAQAMQNWDLPSLVGYQDEYLSGFRTVRYKTGLEEGFSAAQGMMQPTIDQTIRYDIGGDEQQISDKKTQYDDITFKHILLPVWLGAYKFRDKTYSFLVNARNGEVKGHAPISPWKVAGLVILGLLIIGAIIYFSKK
;
A
#
# COMPACT_ATOMS: atom_id res chain seq x y z
N MET A 1 -11.47 -6.44 -0.50
CA MET A 1 -10.49 -5.36 -0.69
C MET A 1 -10.64 -4.35 0.44
N LEU A 2 -9.56 -3.69 0.89
CA LEU A 2 -9.61 -2.71 1.97
C LEU A 2 -9.50 -1.31 1.40
N VAL A 3 -10.38 -0.42 1.85
CA VAL A 3 -10.34 1.01 1.52
C VAL A 3 -10.13 1.76 2.82
N ASN A 4 -9.16 2.67 2.83
CA ASN A 4 -8.92 3.50 3.99
C ASN A 4 -10.11 4.44 4.20
N ALA A 5 -10.71 4.39 5.38
CA ALA A 5 -11.91 5.16 5.71
C ALA A 5 -11.60 6.48 6.44
N THR A 6 -10.33 6.82 6.67
CA THR A 6 -9.91 8.01 7.41
C THR A 6 -8.72 8.72 6.77
N ASP A 7 -8.62 10.03 6.97
CA ASP A 7 -7.51 10.88 6.56
C ASP A 7 -6.42 11.03 7.64
N ALA A 8 -6.62 10.44 8.82
CA ALA A 8 -5.65 10.53 9.92
C ALA A 8 -4.35 9.75 9.65
N VAL A 9 -4.34 8.89 8.63
CA VAL A 9 -3.21 8.07 8.23
C VAL A 9 -2.84 8.41 6.78
N ASN A 10 -1.54 8.45 6.48
CA ASN A 10 -1.07 8.61 5.11
C ASN A 10 -1.66 7.49 4.24
N PRO A 11 -2.42 7.81 3.17
CA PRO A 11 -3.06 6.82 2.31
C PRO A 11 -2.08 5.82 1.70
N GLU A 12 -0.85 6.25 1.38
CA GLU A 12 0.20 5.40 0.83
C GLU A 12 0.56 4.27 1.80
N PHE A 13 0.74 4.59 3.08
CA PHE A 13 1.08 3.60 4.10
C PHE A 13 -0.09 2.66 4.41
N ALA A 14 -1.31 3.20 4.46
CA ALA A 14 -2.51 2.42 4.67
C ALA A 14 -2.74 1.43 3.52
N GLN A 15 -2.53 1.86 2.27
CA GLN A 15 -2.61 0.98 1.09
C GLN A 15 -1.44 -0.01 1.03
N ALA A 16 -0.25 0.35 1.50
CA ALA A 16 0.87 -0.58 1.57
C ALA A 16 0.65 -1.68 2.63
N MET A 17 -0.20 -1.43 3.63
CA MET A 17 -0.63 -2.41 4.62
C MET A 17 -1.95 -3.08 4.21
N GLN A 18 -1.93 -3.88 3.15
CA GLN A 18 -3.10 -4.66 2.73
C GLN A 18 -3.13 -6.09 3.27
N ASN A 19 -1.98 -6.60 3.76
CA ASN A 19 -1.85 -7.97 4.25
C ASN A 19 -2.31 -8.11 5.70
N TRP A 20 -3.63 -8.04 5.92
CA TRP A 20 -4.26 -8.29 7.21
C TRP A 20 -4.77 -9.72 7.30
N ASP A 21 -4.69 -10.30 8.50
CA ASP A 21 -5.37 -11.55 8.84
C ASP A 21 -6.86 -11.28 9.09
N LEU A 22 -7.58 -11.03 8.00
CA LEU A 22 -9.02 -10.76 7.98
C LEU A 22 -9.90 -11.95 8.40
N PRO A 23 -9.53 -13.23 8.15
CA PRO A 23 -10.30 -14.37 8.66
C PRO A 23 -10.43 -14.39 10.18
N SER A 24 -9.45 -13.83 10.88
CA SER A 24 -9.44 -13.72 12.34
C SER A 24 -10.15 -12.49 12.89
N LEU A 25 -11.00 -11.82 12.10
CA LEU A 25 -11.82 -10.70 12.58
C LEU A 25 -12.87 -11.21 13.56
N VAL A 26 -13.03 -10.47 14.66
CA VAL A 26 -14.04 -10.71 15.68
C VAL A 26 -15.10 -9.61 15.67
N GLY A 27 -16.27 -9.90 16.22
CA GLY A 27 -17.31 -8.89 16.42
C GLY A 27 -16.79 -7.74 17.28
N TYR A 28 -17.20 -6.52 16.94
CA TYR A 28 -16.84 -5.33 17.70
C TYR A 28 -17.36 -5.41 19.15
N GLN A 29 -16.53 -4.98 20.09
CA GLN A 29 -16.83 -4.86 21.51
C GLN A 29 -16.22 -3.53 22.01
N ASP A 30 -16.91 -2.83 22.90
CA ASP A 30 -16.50 -1.49 23.37
C ASP A 30 -15.16 -1.53 24.13
N GLU A 31 -14.85 -2.66 24.75
CA GLU A 31 -13.61 -2.93 25.47
C GLU A 31 -12.37 -2.77 24.57
N TYR A 32 -12.50 -3.02 23.25
CA TYR A 32 -11.39 -2.83 22.31
C TYR A 32 -11.00 -1.36 22.10
N LEU A 33 -11.90 -0.43 22.44
CA LEU A 33 -11.61 1.00 22.35
C LEU A 33 -11.03 1.55 23.66
N SER A 34 -11.20 0.82 24.77
CA SER A 34 -10.70 1.25 26.07
C SER A 34 -9.18 1.41 26.04
N GLY A 35 -8.71 2.61 26.38
CA GLY A 35 -7.27 2.93 26.40
C GLY A 35 -6.65 3.24 25.03
N PHE A 36 -7.41 3.18 23.93
CA PHE A 36 -6.93 3.51 22.59
C PHE A 36 -7.57 4.78 22.06
N ARG A 37 -6.81 5.57 21.29
CA ARG A 37 -7.38 6.65 20.49
C ARG A 37 -7.93 6.05 19.21
N THR A 38 -9.23 6.24 18.99
CA THR A 38 -9.90 5.81 17.76
C THR A 38 -10.12 7.01 16.86
N VAL A 39 -10.09 6.75 15.56
CA VAL A 39 -10.44 7.76 14.55
C VAL A 39 -11.76 7.35 13.94
N ARG A 40 -12.72 8.28 13.90
CA ARG A 40 -13.98 8.07 13.22
C ARG A 40 -13.74 8.01 11.71
N TYR A 41 -14.48 7.14 11.02
CA TYR A 41 -14.51 7.14 9.57
C TYR A 41 -15.01 8.48 9.03
N LYS A 42 -14.43 8.90 7.92
CA LYS A 42 -14.83 10.09 7.16
C LYS A 42 -15.34 9.72 5.77
N THR A 43 -14.77 8.68 5.18
CA THR A 43 -15.17 8.18 3.87
C THR A 43 -16.52 7.50 3.95
N GLY A 44 -17.47 7.96 3.12
CA GLY A 44 -18.80 7.36 3.00
C GLY A 44 -18.78 6.05 2.21
N LEU A 45 -19.91 5.35 2.20
CA LEU A 45 -20.07 4.08 1.47
C LEU A 45 -19.83 4.24 -0.04
N GLU A 46 -20.43 5.26 -0.64
CA GLU A 46 -20.35 5.54 -2.07
C GLU A 46 -18.92 5.91 -2.49
N GLU A 47 -18.29 6.81 -1.74
CA GLU A 47 -16.89 7.20 -1.94
C GLU A 47 -15.94 6.00 -1.78
N GLY A 48 -16.14 5.20 -0.73
CA GLY A 48 -15.36 4.00 -0.48
C GLY A 48 -15.55 2.95 -1.58
N PHE A 49 -16.77 2.79 -2.10
CA PHE A 49 -17.05 1.89 -3.22
C PHE A 49 -16.40 2.39 -4.52
N SER A 50 -16.47 3.69 -4.82
CA SER A 50 -15.81 4.26 -6.00
C SER A 50 -14.29 4.08 -5.94
N ALA A 51 -13.68 4.35 -4.78
CA ALA A 51 -12.27 4.03 -4.55
C ALA A 51 -11.99 2.53 -4.73
N ALA A 52 -12.90 1.68 -4.27
CA ALA A 52 -12.77 0.24 -4.42
C ALA A 52 -12.77 -0.19 -5.90
N GLN A 53 -13.68 0.37 -6.70
CA GLN A 53 -13.71 0.15 -8.14
C GLN A 53 -12.39 0.57 -8.79
N GLY A 54 -11.86 1.73 -8.40
CA GLY A 54 -10.57 2.23 -8.89
C GLY A 54 -9.41 1.28 -8.65
N MET A 55 -9.31 0.64 -7.47
CA MET A 55 -8.23 -0.32 -7.21
C MET A 55 -8.46 -1.68 -7.89
N MET A 56 -9.70 -2.04 -8.24
CA MET A 56 -10.00 -3.26 -8.99
C MET A 56 -9.69 -3.12 -10.49
N GLN A 57 -9.79 -1.91 -11.04
CA GLN A 57 -9.60 -1.65 -12.49
C GLN A 57 -8.30 -2.22 -13.07
N PRO A 58 -7.11 -2.06 -12.45
CA PRO A 58 -5.87 -2.58 -13.01
C PRO A 58 -5.86 -4.10 -13.13
N THR A 59 -6.39 -4.81 -12.13
CA THR A 59 -6.49 -6.28 -12.13
C THR A 59 -7.48 -6.76 -13.19
N ILE A 60 -8.63 -6.07 -13.32
CA ILE A 60 -9.60 -6.35 -14.38
C ILE A 60 -8.95 -6.18 -15.75
N ASP A 61 -8.27 -5.06 -15.97
CA ASP A 61 -7.63 -4.77 -17.25
C ASP A 61 -6.49 -5.73 -17.56
N GLN A 62 -5.72 -6.13 -16.56
CA GLN A 62 -4.69 -7.15 -16.72
C GLN A 62 -5.30 -8.50 -17.10
N THR A 63 -6.43 -8.87 -16.48
CA THR A 63 -7.13 -10.13 -16.79
C THR A 63 -7.69 -10.12 -18.20
N ILE A 64 -8.28 -9.00 -18.64
CA ILE A 64 -8.76 -8.81 -20.02
C ILE A 64 -7.59 -8.93 -21.00
N ARG A 65 -6.45 -8.26 -20.75
CA ARG A 65 -5.26 -8.37 -21.62
C ARG A 65 -4.70 -9.78 -21.70
N TYR A 66 -4.68 -10.50 -20.57
CA TYR A 66 -4.25 -11.89 -20.54
C TYR A 66 -5.16 -12.78 -21.39
N ASP A 67 -6.47 -12.54 -21.35
CA ASP A 67 -7.46 -13.27 -22.15
C ASP A 67 -7.37 -12.97 -23.66
N ILE A 68 -7.08 -11.71 -24.04
CA ILE A 68 -6.81 -11.33 -25.45
C ILE A 68 -5.60 -12.10 -26.00
N GLY A 69 -4.54 -12.25 -25.20
CA GLY A 69 -3.30 -12.93 -25.60
C GLY A 69 -2.44 -12.17 -26.61
N GLY A 70 -1.36 -12.80 -27.10
CA GLY A 70 -0.44 -12.21 -28.08
C GLY A 70 0.61 -11.24 -27.50
N ASP A 71 1.25 -10.46 -28.36
CA ASP A 71 2.31 -9.51 -27.98
C ASP A 71 1.82 -8.05 -27.87
N GLU A 72 0.71 -7.72 -28.56
CA GLU A 72 0.10 -6.40 -28.55
C GLU A 72 -1.39 -6.53 -28.21
N GLN A 73 -1.80 -5.98 -27.06
CA GLN A 73 -3.19 -5.98 -26.61
C GLN A 73 -3.76 -4.58 -26.48
N GLN A 74 -4.98 -4.40 -26.99
CA GLN A 74 -5.74 -3.18 -26.83
C GLN A 74 -7.15 -3.50 -26.31
N ILE A 75 -7.56 -2.78 -25.26
CA ILE A 75 -8.94 -2.81 -24.76
C ILE A 75 -9.68 -1.65 -25.42
N SER A 76 -10.58 -1.94 -26.37
CA SER A 76 -11.36 -0.92 -27.08
C SER A 76 -12.60 -0.47 -26.30
N ASP A 77 -13.29 -1.41 -25.67
CA ASP A 77 -14.43 -1.17 -24.77
C ASP A 77 -14.42 -2.22 -23.66
N LYS A 78 -14.96 -1.87 -22.50
CA LYS A 78 -15.22 -2.81 -21.40
C LYS A 78 -16.43 -2.35 -20.60
N LYS A 79 -17.26 -3.31 -20.19
CA LYS A 79 -18.39 -3.07 -19.29
C LYS A 79 -18.24 -3.94 -18.05
N THR A 80 -18.06 -3.33 -16.90
CA THR A 80 -17.94 -4.02 -15.61
C THR A 80 -19.24 -3.90 -14.83
N GLN A 81 -19.81 -5.03 -14.42
CA GLN A 81 -20.93 -5.11 -13.49
C GLN A 81 -20.45 -5.70 -12.16
N TYR A 82 -20.98 -5.19 -11.06
CA TYR A 82 -20.65 -5.66 -9.71
C TYR A 82 -21.94 -6.15 -9.05
N ASP A 83 -21.97 -7.42 -8.67
CA ASP A 83 -23.12 -8.07 -8.04
C ASP A 83 -22.80 -8.44 -6.58
N ASP A 84 -23.82 -8.68 -5.75
CA ASP A 84 -23.71 -9.09 -4.34
C ASP A 84 -22.77 -8.22 -3.48
N ILE A 85 -22.78 -6.91 -3.72
CA ILE A 85 -21.89 -5.97 -3.04
C ILE A 85 -22.27 -5.89 -1.56
N THR A 86 -21.33 -6.29 -0.70
CA THR A 86 -21.46 -6.15 0.75
C THR A 86 -20.37 -5.24 1.30
N PHE A 87 -20.69 -4.57 2.40
CA PHE A 87 -19.76 -3.65 3.06
C PHE A 87 -19.64 -4.00 4.53
N LYS A 88 -18.41 -3.99 5.03
CA LYS A 88 -18.12 -4.15 6.45
C LYS A 88 -17.15 -3.06 6.86
N HIS A 89 -17.55 -2.26 7.84
CA HIS A 89 -16.63 -1.36 8.50
C HIS A 89 -15.84 -2.14 9.55
N ILE A 90 -14.52 -2.11 9.46
CA ILE A 90 -13.63 -2.84 10.36
C ILE A 90 -12.64 -1.87 11.01
N LEU A 91 -12.31 -2.14 12.26
CA LEU A 91 -11.26 -1.42 12.98
C LEU A 91 -10.00 -2.28 12.99
N LEU A 92 -8.89 -1.68 12.56
CA LEU A 92 -7.59 -2.33 12.50
C LEU A 92 -6.63 -1.65 13.46
N PRO A 93 -5.96 -2.39 14.36
CA PRO A 93 -5.07 -1.79 15.33
C PRO A 93 -3.74 -1.42 14.67
N VAL A 94 -3.38 -0.14 14.77
CA VAL A 94 -2.14 0.41 14.20
C VAL A 94 -1.46 1.33 15.20
N TRP A 95 -0.13 1.32 15.22
CA TRP A 95 0.66 2.33 15.92
C TRP A 95 1.12 3.39 14.93
N LEU A 96 0.85 4.64 15.27
CA LEU A 96 1.27 5.81 14.50
C LEU A 96 2.41 6.50 15.22
N GLY A 97 3.49 6.78 14.50
CA GLY A 97 4.63 7.50 15.04
C GLY A 97 5.15 8.53 14.03
N ALA A 98 5.72 9.60 14.56
CA ALA A 98 6.45 10.57 13.76
C ALA A 98 7.64 11.11 14.55
N TYR A 99 8.76 11.34 13.86
CA TYR A 99 9.95 11.97 14.43
C TYR A 99 10.48 13.04 13.48
N LYS A 100 11.17 14.03 14.04
CA LYS A 100 11.77 15.13 13.28
C LYS A 100 13.27 14.88 13.12
N PHE A 101 13.77 14.96 11.89
CA PHE A 101 15.19 14.86 11.57
C PHE A 101 15.57 15.90 10.52
N ARG A 102 16.55 16.76 10.82
CA ARG A 102 17.02 17.86 9.93
C ARG A 102 15.86 18.69 9.36
N ASP A 103 14.98 19.15 10.24
CA ASP A 103 13.78 19.92 9.91
C ASP A 103 12.73 19.24 9.02
N LYS A 104 12.87 17.94 8.79
CA LYS A 104 11.87 17.12 8.09
C LYS A 104 11.18 16.17 9.06
N THR A 105 9.86 16.08 8.96
CA THR A 105 9.06 15.12 9.73
C THR A 105 8.98 13.81 8.95
N TYR A 106 9.33 12.72 9.62
CA TYR A 106 9.25 11.36 9.10
C TYR A 106 8.17 10.63 9.88
N SER A 107 7.09 10.26 9.20
CA SER A 107 6.01 9.46 9.77
C SER A 107 6.15 7.99 9.39
N PHE A 108 5.67 7.13 10.28
CA PHE A 108 5.59 5.71 10.08
C PHE A 108 4.33 5.15 10.75
N LEU A 109 3.87 4.04 10.20
CA LEU A 109 2.74 3.26 10.63
C LEU A 109 3.29 1.86 10.95
N VAL A 110 2.83 1.26 12.05
CA VAL A 110 3.15 -0.12 12.42
C VAL A 110 1.86 -0.89 12.58
N ASN A 111 1.77 -2.04 11.91
CA ASN A 111 0.70 -2.99 12.12
C ASN A 111 0.84 -3.61 13.52
N ALA A 112 -0.14 -3.38 14.40
CA ALA A 112 -0.06 -3.83 15.79
C ALA A 112 -0.23 -5.34 15.96
N ARG A 113 -0.64 -6.08 14.91
CA ARG A 113 -0.83 -7.53 14.94
C ARG A 113 0.45 -8.30 14.62
N ASN A 114 1.20 -7.87 13.60
CA ASN A 114 2.38 -8.60 13.10
C ASN A 114 3.70 -7.80 13.21
N GLY A 115 3.64 -6.53 13.60
CA GLY A 115 4.82 -5.67 13.72
C GLY A 115 5.35 -5.13 12.39
N GLU A 116 4.65 -5.32 11.27
CA GLU A 116 5.06 -4.78 9.97
C GLU A 116 5.08 -3.25 10.00
N VAL A 117 6.19 -2.66 9.59
CA VAL A 117 6.40 -1.21 9.58
C VAL A 117 6.35 -0.68 8.14
N LYS A 118 5.53 0.35 7.91
CA LYS A 118 5.54 1.15 6.68
C LYS A 118 5.79 2.61 7.05
N GLY A 119 6.75 3.25 6.42
CA GLY A 119 7.09 4.61 6.77
C GLY A 119 8.23 5.17 5.96
N HIS A 120 8.43 6.47 6.09
CA HIS A 120 9.60 7.14 5.53
C HIS A 120 10.74 7.13 6.55
N ALA A 121 11.97 6.94 6.05
CA ALA A 121 13.19 7.03 6.85
C ALA A 121 14.21 7.95 6.17
N PRO A 122 15.09 8.65 6.93
CA PRO A 122 16.12 9.48 6.36
C PRO A 122 17.16 8.62 5.65
N ILE A 123 17.27 8.81 4.34
CA ILE A 123 18.32 8.21 3.53
C ILE A 123 19.58 9.10 3.56
N SER A 124 20.75 8.48 3.68
CA SER A 124 22.03 9.19 3.64
C SER A 124 22.52 9.30 2.19
N PRO A 125 22.66 10.52 1.62
CA PRO A 125 23.10 10.70 0.24
C PRO A 125 24.46 10.07 -0.04
N TRP A 126 25.37 10.10 0.94
CA TRP A 126 26.70 9.51 0.80
C TRP A 126 26.67 7.98 0.70
N LYS A 127 25.77 7.32 1.45
CA LYS A 127 25.58 5.87 1.35
C LYS A 127 25.02 5.47 -0.01
N VAL A 128 24.05 6.23 -0.52
CA VAL A 128 23.46 6.01 -1.84
C VAL A 128 24.51 6.24 -2.94
N ALA A 129 25.26 7.34 -2.89
CA ALA A 129 26.31 7.63 -3.86
C ALA A 129 27.39 6.54 -3.90
N GLY A 130 27.85 6.08 -2.72
CA GLY A 130 28.80 4.98 -2.63
C GLY A 130 28.29 3.69 -3.26
N LEU A 131 27.02 3.33 -3.02
CA LEU A 131 26.39 2.15 -3.60
C LEU A 131 26.31 2.24 -5.14
N VAL A 132 25.94 3.41 -5.66
CA VAL A 132 25.85 3.67 -7.10
C VAL A 132 27.23 3.58 -7.77
N ILE A 133 28.25 4.21 -7.19
CA ILE A 133 29.63 4.17 -7.72
C ILE A 133 30.14 2.73 -7.74
N LEU A 134 29.94 1.98 -6.65
CA LEU A 134 30.34 0.58 -6.58
C LEU A 134 29.65 -0.28 -7.66
N GLY A 135 28.34 -0.09 -7.86
CA GLY A 135 27.60 -0.76 -8.92
C GLY A 135 28.14 -0.46 -10.32
N LEU A 136 28.45 0.81 -10.61
CA LEU A 136 29.05 1.22 -11.89
C LEU A 136 30.44 0.60 -12.10
N LEU A 137 31.27 0.52 -11.07
CA LEU A 137 32.59 -0.12 -11.15
C LEU A 137 32.48 -1.62 -11.44
N ILE A 138 31.53 -2.32 -10.81
CA ILE A 138 31.28 -3.74 -11.06
C ILE A 138 30.84 -3.96 -12.51
N ILE A 139 29.88 -3.16 -13.00
CA ILE A 139 29.40 -3.24 -14.39
C ILE A 139 30.56 -2.96 -15.37
N GLY A 140 31.35 -1.91 -15.10
CA GLY A 140 32.53 -1.57 -15.90
C GLY A 140 33.56 -2.70 -15.95
N ALA A 141 33.84 -3.33 -14.81
CA ALA A 141 34.74 -4.48 -14.74
C ALA A 141 34.20 -5.68 -15.54
N ILE A 142 32.92 -6.02 -15.40
CA ILE A 142 32.29 -7.10 -16.16
C ILE A 142 32.41 -6.84 -17.67
N ILE A 143 32.11 -5.63 -18.13
CA ILE A 143 32.24 -5.26 -19.55
C ILE A 143 33.69 -5.34 -20.01
N TYR A 144 34.64 -4.87 -19.20
CA TYR A 144 36.07 -4.91 -19.53
C TYR A 144 36.59 -6.34 -19.69
N PHE A 145 36.25 -7.23 -18.74
CA PHE A 145 36.64 -8.64 -18.80
C PHE A 145 35.84 -9.45 -19.84
N SER A 146 34.61 -9.05 -20.18
CA SER A 146 33.82 -9.72 -21.23
C SER A 146 34.28 -9.33 -22.64
N LYS A 147 34.91 -8.16 -22.80
CA LYS A 147 35.48 -7.70 -24.07
C LYS A 147 36.93 -8.15 -24.30
N LYS A 148 37.58 -8.73 -23.30
CA LYS A 148 38.96 -9.23 -23.36
C LYS A 148 38.95 -10.74 -23.57
#